data_AF-A0A1L3GNS6-F1
#
_entry.id   AF-A0A1L3GNS6-F1
#
_cell.length_a   1.000
_cell.length_b   1.000
_cell.length_c   1.000
_cell.angle_alpha   90.00
_cell.angle_beta   90.00
_cell.angle_gamma   90.00
#
_symmetry.space_group_name_H-M   'P 1'
#
loop_
_entity.id
_entity.type
_entity.pdbx_description
1 polymer ?
#
loop_
_entity_poly.entity_id
_entity_poly.type
_entity_poly.pdbx_seq_one_letter_code
_entity_poly.pdbx_strand_id
1 'polypeptide(L)'
;MVPLQKVIHITCACLLLSFVFTGCQSGADTRREKLRVTAGAISNIFIGARETAHSLRDSAAKIYSQPLPEPSQEHLSKYAFFEKTSYYKKKDDGFCGMWASGFIPIEEKQQARILALESLEPEIKKSVTENEFIDQAYVLTREHISIYYPFFNPVAYFEPKLDFYKAFKPFYEPSPKYNPTRKAVWVKPYIDATGKGYIVSVSAPIYKNDSFEGTAGCDIRVKPIGEKLLSSERNMMIVTDETLVVASTPRCNKLLNFKGLGKYYYLQNITEDVSAPDRFKLSHSGSPSVKTMARRLLAESEFTISLHNRNYTVIRERIDIPGWFLVEIIPQ
;
A
#
# COMPACT_ATOMS: atom_id res chain seq x y z
N MET A 1 32.49 -77.45 -40.52
CA MET A 1 31.61 -76.35 -40.93
C MET A 1 32.21 -75.03 -40.47
N VAL A 2 32.70 -74.24 -41.41
CA VAL A 2 33.09 -72.80 -41.28
C VAL A 2 31.78 -72.00 -41.53
N PRO A 3 31.46 -70.84 -40.89
CA PRO A 3 32.25 -69.61 -41.00
C PRO A 3 32.41 -68.77 -39.71
N LEU A 4 33.57 -68.16 -39.48
CA LEU A 4 34.05 -66.87 -40.01
C LEU A 4 33.21 -65.67 -39.54
N GLN A 5 33.55 -65.10 -38.37
CA GLN A 5 33.08 -63.78 -37.97
C GLN A 5 34.24 -62.77 -38.07
N LYS A 6 34.00 -61.76 -38.91
CA LYS A 6 34.90 -60.69 -39.28
C LYS A 6 35.12 -59.73 -38.11
N VAL A 7 36.38 -59.38 -37.92
CA VAL A 7 36.82 -58.16 -37.22
C VAL A 7 36.33 -56.96 -38.03
N ILE A 8 35.58 -56.05 -37.39
CA ILE A 8 35.33 -54.70 -37.91
C ILE A 8 35.75 -53.71 -36.83
N HIS A 9 36.87 -53.03 -37.07
CA HIS A 9 37.19 -51.78 -36.41
C HIS A 9 36.21 -50.71 -36.88
N ILE A 10 35.34 -50.23 -35.98
CA ILE A 10 34.60 -48.99 -36.21
C ILE A 10 35.27 -47.90 -35.38
N THR A 11 35.86 -46.98 -36.12
CA THR A 11 36.58 -45.80 -35.71
C THR A 11 35.70 -44.88 -34.87
N CYS A 12 36.27 -44.42 -33.76
CA CYS A 12 35.72 -43.38 -32.89
C CYS A 12 35.45 -42.09 -33.68
N ALA A 13 34.17 -41.73 -33.84
CA ALA A 13 33.76 -40.42 -34.33
C ALA A 13 32.99 -39.69 -33.22
N CYS A 14 33.73 -38.95 -32.40
CA CYS A 14 33.17 -37.95 -31.49
C CYS A 14 32.44 -36.87 -32.31
N LEU A 15 31.14 -37.01 -32.49
CA LEU A 15 30.26 -35.91 -32.86
C LEU A 15 30.03 -35.04 -31.62
N LEU A 16 30.98 -34.14 -31.37
CA LEU A 16 30.74 -32.92 -30.60
C LEU A 16 29.80 -32.03 -31.42
N LEU A 17 28.50 -32.30 -31.31
CA LEU A 17 27.48 -31.35 -31.74
C LEU A 17 27.30 -30.33 -30.63
N SER A 18 27.97 -29.20 -30.85
CA SER A 18 27.99 -27.98 -30.09
C SER A 18 26.57 -27.54 -29.68
N PHE A 19 26.22 -27.73 -28.41
CA PHE A 19 25.12 -27.01 -27.78
C PHE A 19 25.53 -25.53 -27.63
N VAL A 20 25.32 -24.74 -28.68
CA VAL A 20 25.38 -23.28 -28.61
C VAL A 20 23.94 -22.76 -28.53
N PHE A 21 23.29 -22.92 -27.37
CA PHE A 21 22.02 -22.22 -27.08
C PHE A 21 21.74 -22.01 -25.58
N THR A 22 22.76 -21.92 -24.72
CA THR A 22 22.54 -21.76 -23.26
C THR A 22 22.73 -20.33 -22.73
N GLY A 23 23.24 -19.39 -23.53
CA GLY A 23 23.52 -18.02 -23.06
C GLY A 23 22.29 -17.11 -22.91
N CYS A 24 21.31 -17.24 -23.81
CA CYS A 24 20.12 -16.37 -23.80
C CYS A 24 19.06 -16.85 -22.81
N GLN A 25 18.90 -18.17 -22.69
CA GLN A 25 17.94 -18.81 -21.79
C GLN A 25 18.34 -18.66 -20.32
N SER A 26 19.64 -18.85 -20.01
CA SER A 26 20.18 -18.60 -18.66
C SER A 26 20.04 -17.14 -18.22
N GLY A 27 20.20 -16.18 -19.14
CA GLY A 27 19.99 -14.75 -18.87
C GLY A 27 18.53 -14.38 -18.62
N ALA A 28 17.60 -14.95 -19.39
CA ALA A 28 16.15 -14.76 -19.21
C ALA A 28 15.65 -15.38 -17.89
N ASP A 29 16.08 -16.61 -17.59
CA ASP A 29 15.75 -17.31 -16.34
C ASP A 29 16.29 -16.54 -15.12
N THR A 30 17.53 -16.05 -15.19
CA THR A 30 18.12 -15.21 -14.14
C THR A 30 17.37 -13.89 -13.98
N ARG A 31 16.88 -13.31 -15.07
CA ARG A 31 16.15 -12.04 -15.05
C ARG A 31 14.78 -12.20 -14.39
N ARG A 32 14.03 -13.23 -14.76
CA ARG A 32 12.72 -13.54 -14.17
C ARG A 32 12.85 -13.91 -12.69
N GLU A 33 13.88 -14.66 -12.33
CA GLU A 33 14.14 -14.99 -10.92
C GLU A 33 14.43 -13.75 -10.09
N LYS A 34 15.24 -12.81 -10.59
CA LYS A 34 15.44 -11.52 -9.91
C LYS A 34 14.14 -10.75 -9.74
N LEU A 35 13.27 -10.75 -10.76
CA LEU A 35 11.96 -10.09 -10.67
C LEU A 35 11.09 -10.73 -9.57
N ARG A 36 11.08 -12.07 -9.50
CA ARG A 36 10.34 -12.84 -8.49
C ARG A 36 10.83 -12.54 -7.08
N VAL A 37 12.15 -12.53 -6.86
CA VAL A 37 12.76 -12.16 -5.58
C VAL A 37 12.38 -10.73 -5.18
N THR A 38 12.43 -9.77 -6.11
CA THR A 38 12.01 -8.38 -5.85
C THR A 38 10.51 -8.31 -5.51
N ALA A 39 9.65 -9.04 -6.23
CA ALA A 39 8.21 -9.08 -5.94
C ALA A 39 7.91 -9.68 -4.54
N GLY A 40 8.67 -10.70 -4.14
CA GLY A 40 8.62 -11.27 -2.79
C GLY A 40 9.05 -10.27 -1.71
N ALA A 41 10.14 -9.54 -1.94
CA ALA A 41 10.59 -8.48 -1.02
C ALA A 41 9.55 -7.37 -0.86
N ILE A 42 8.90 -6.95 -1.95
CA ILE A 42 7.80 -5.98 -1.91
C ILE A 42 6.59 -6.56 -1.15
N SER A 43 6.24 -7.82 -1.39
CA SER A 43 5.15 -8.51 -0.67
C SER A 43 5.40 -8.53 0.85
N ASN A 44 6.65 -8.78 1.28
CA ASN A 44 7.01 -8.78 2.69
C ASN A 44 6.84 -7.40 3.35
N ILE A 45 7.06 -6.30 2.62
CA ILE A 45 6.78 -4.95 3.12
C ILE A 45 5.28 -4.78 3.42
N PHE A 46 4.43 -5.17 2.47
CA PHE A 46 2.97 -5.10 2.66
C PHE A 46 2.46 -6.06 3.74
N ILE A 47 3.06 -7.24 3.87
CA ILE A 47 2.79 -8.17 4.98
C ILE A 47 3.10 -7.49 6.32
N GLY A 48 4.28 -6.89 6.46
CA GLY A 48 4.67 -6.17 7.68
C GLY A 48 3.67 -5.08 8.06
N ALA A 49 3.22 -4.29 7.09
CA ALA A 49 2.21 -3.26 7.34
C ALA A 49 0.84 -3.83 7.76
N ARG A 50 0.43 -4.98 7.20
CA ARG A 50 -0.81 -5.65 7.65
C ARG A 50 -0.67 -6.16 9.08
N GLU A 51 0.47 -6.72 9.45
CA GLU A 51 0.71 -7.17 10.82
C GLU A 51 0.76 -5.98 11.79
N THR A 52 1.29 -4.82 11.38
CA THR A 52 1.15 -3.56 12.13
C THR A 52 -0.32 -3.21 12.37
N ALA A 53 -1.17 -3.22 11.34
CA ALA A 53 -2.60 -2.95 11.48
C ALA A 53 -3.30 -3.95 12.42
N HIS A 54 -2.94 -5.24 12.36
CA HIS A 54 -3.45 -6.26 13.27
C HIS A 54 -3.02 -6.01 14.72
N SER A 55 -1.74 -5.70 14.96
CA SER A 55 -1.22 -5.40 16.30
C SER A 55 -1.99 -4.22 16.92
N LEU A 56 -2.11 -3.12 16.18
CA LEU A 56 -2.85 -1.94 16.63
C LEU A 56 -4.33 -2.24 16.87
N ARG A 57 -4.96 -3.03 16.01
CA ARG A 57 -6.34 -3.50 16.21
C ARG A 57 -6.48 -4.27 17.52
N ASP A 58 -5.58 -5.20 17.78
CA ASP A 58 -5.64 -6.06 18.96
C ASP A 58 -5.41 -5.28 20.26
N SER A 59 -4.46 -4.33 20.24
CA SER A 59 -4.24 -3.40 21.35
C SER A 59 -5.45 -2.49 21.57
N ALA A 60 -6.04 -1.94 20.50
CA ALA A 60 -7.24 -1.11 20.60
C ALA A 60 -8.46 -1.88 21.12
N ALA A 61 -8.67 -3.13 20.68
CA ALA A 61 -9.79 -3.96 21.14
C ALA A 61 -9.75 -4.22 22.67
N LYS A 62 -8.55 -4.34 23.25
CA LYS A 62 -8.38 -4.49 24.70
C LYS A 62 -8.89 -3.27 25.46
N ILE A 63 -8.69 -2.06 24.93
CA ILE A 63 -9.17 -0.81 25.53
C ILE A 63 -10.69 -0.79 25.65
N TYR A 64 -11.40 -1.28 24.62
CA TYR A 64 -12.87 -1.36 24.66
C TYR A 64 -13.40 -2.37 25.69
N SER A 65 -12.56 -3.29 26.16
CA SER A 65 -12.89 -4.27 27.19
C SER A 65 -12.60 -3.79 28.61
N GLN A 66 -11.98 -2.62 28.77
CA GLN A 66 -11.62 -2.03 30.07
C GLN A 66 -12.60 -0.90 30.45
N PRO A 67 -12.75 -0.59 31.74
CA PRO A 67 -13.47 0.61 32.17
C PRO A 67 -12.77 1.87 31.64
N LEU A 68 -13.56 2.90 31.34
CA LEU A 68 -13.03 4.17 30.92
C LEU A 68 -12.32 4.86 32.10
N PRO A 69 -11.12 5.42 31.90
CA PRO A 69 -10.41 6.18 32.92
C PRO A 69 -11.03 7.58 33.07
N GLU A 70 -10.87 8.18 34.24
CA GLU A 70 -11.25 9.58 34.48
C GLU A 70 -10.11 10.52 34.06
N PRO A 71 -10.34 11.46 33.11
CA PRO A 71 -9.34 12.44 32.73
C PRO A 71 -8.98 13.41 33.86
N SER A 72 -7.68 13.61 34.10
CA SER A 72 -7.21 14.66 35.01
C SER A 72 -7.35 16.04 34.36
N GLN A 73 -7.40 17.10 35.17
CA GLN A 73 -7.38 18.48 34.65
C GLN A 73 -6.11 18.77 33.83
N GLU A 74 -4.99 18.18 34.22
CA GLU A 74 -3.75 18.27 33.44
C GLU A 74 -3.90 17.63 32.06
N HIS A 75 -4.52 16.44 31.97
CA HIS A 75 -4.80 15.78 30.70
C HIS A 75 -5.72 16.63 29.81
N LEU A 76 -6.85 17.09 30.35
CA LEU A 76 -7.81 17.93 29.63
C LEU A 76 -7.18 19.24 29.13
N SER A 77 -6.21 19.78 29.87
CA SER A 77 -5.49 21.00 29.48
C SER A 77 -4.67 20.86 28.20
N LYS A 78 -4.39 19.64 27.71
CA LYS A 78 -3.66 19.40 26.45
C LYS A 78 -4.49 19.70 25.20
N TYR A 79 -5.80 19.83 25.35
CA TYR A 79 -6.73 19.95 24.23
C TYR A 79 -7.46 21.30 24.19
N ALA A 80 -8.17 21.53 23.11
CA ALA A 80 -9.11 22.64 22.95
C ALA A 80 -10.29 22.23 22.08
N PHE A 81 -11.37 23.00 22.20
CA PHE A 81 -12.46 22.96 21.23
C PHE A 81 -12.15 23.84 20.02
N PHE A 82 -12.41 23.33 18.83
CA PHE A 82 -12.42 24.07 17.58
C PHE A 82 -13.88 24.26 17.13
N GLU A 83 -14.24 25.50 16.79
CA GLU A 83 -15.61 25.90 16.43
C GLU A 83 -16.71 25.36 17.38
N LYS A 84 -16.39 25.31 18.68
CA LYS A 84 -17.27 24.83 19.77
C LYS A 84 -17.75 23.38 19.65
N THR A 85 -17.28 22.61 18.68
CA THR A 85 -17.83 21.27 18.39
C THR A 85 -16.77 20.19 18.34
N SER A 86 -15.67 20.43 17.63
CA SER A 86 -14.57 19.48 17.54
C SER A 86 -13.59 19.65 18.68
N TYR A 87 -12.90 18.57 19.06
CA TYR A 87 -11.95 18.57 20.16
C TYR A 87 -10.61 18.01 19.67
N TYR A 88 -9.50 18.68 19.97
CA TYR A 88 -8.22 18.36 19.34
C TYR A 88 -7.02 18.62 20.25
N LYS A 89 -5.93 17.87 20.03
CA LYS A 89 -4.67 18.05 20.75
C LYS A 89 -3.94 19.27 20.22
N LYS A 90 -3.62 20.23 21.10
CA LYS A 90 -3.14 21.56 20.70
C LYS A 90 -1.70 21.58 20.21
N LYS A 91 -0.85 20.69 20.72
CA LYS A 91 0.60 20.74 20.56
C LYS A 91 1.17 19.36 20.30
N ASP A 92 2.24 19.36 19.51
CA ASP A 92 3.12 18.20 19.36
C ASP A 92 3.95 18.03 20.63
N ASP A 93 3.77 16.91 21.32
CA ASP A 93 4.57 16.48 22.48
C ASP A 93 5.51 15.31 22.12
N GLY A 94 5.71 15.07 20.82
CA GLY A 94 6.51 13.96 20.29
C GLY A 94 5.73 12.66 20.14
N PHE A 95 4.43 12.63 20.46
CA PHE A 95 3.54 11.48 20.30
C PHE A 95 2.47 11.73 19.23
N CYS A 96 1.29 11.13 19.37
CA CYS A 96 0.26 11.19 18.33
C CYS A 96 -0.45 12.54 18.31
N GLY A 97 -1.01 12.89 17.16
CA GLY A 97 -2.11 13.82 17.05
C GLY A 97 -3.43 13.15 17.48
N MET A 98 -4.37 13.97 17.94
CA MET A 98 -5.72 13.53 18.27
C MET A 98 -6.72 14.54 17.70
N TRP A 99 -7.73 14.01 17.01
CA TRP A 99 -8.88 14.75 16.53
C TRP A 99 -10.17 14.00 16.84
N ALA A 100 -11.11 14.67 17.51
CA ALA A 100 -12.49 14.24 17.64
C ALA A 100 -13.37 15.21 16.86
N SER A 101 -14.04 14.73 15.82
CA SER A 101 -14.72 15.61 14.86
C SER A 101 -15.88 16.39 15.48
N GLY A 102 -16.43 15.91 16.59
CA GLY A 102 -17.61 16.46 17.21
C GLY A 102 -18.92 16.05 16.53
N PHE A 103 -18.89 15.20 15.49
CA PHE A 103 -20.11 14.68 14.86
C PHE A 103 -21.01 14.00 15.90
N ILE A 104 -20.41 13.23 16.82
CA ILE A 104 -20.98 12.93 18.14
C ILE A 104 -20.51 14.01 19.12
N PRO A 105 -21.39 14.60 19.96
CA PRO A 105 -21.01 15.56 20.99
C PRO A 105 -19.85 15.05 21.87
N ILE A 106 -18.91 15.93 22.19
CA ILE A 106 -17.75 15.60 23.02
C ILE A 106 -18.09 15.93 24.47
N GLU A 107 -18.37 14.88 25.25
CA GLU A 107 -18.67 14.94 26.67
C GLU A 107 -17.60 14.17 27.48
N GLU A 108 -17.82 14.01 28.79
CA GLU A 108 -16.90 13.29 29.70
C GLU A 108 -16.55 11.89 29.18
N LYS A 109 -17.53 11.17 28.63
CA LYS A 109 -17.31 9.84 28.06
C LYS A 109 -16.34 9.85 26.87
N GLN A 110 -16.45 10.81 25.96
CA GLN A 110 -15.55 10.91 24.80
C GLN A 110 -14.16 11.38 25.22
N GLN A 111 -14.06 12.28 26.21
CA GLN A 111 -12.77 12.69 26.79
C GLN A 111 -12.07 11.51 27.49
N ALA A 112 -12.81 10.72 28.26
CA ALA A 112 -12.33 9.47 28.86
C ALA A 112 -11.90 8.44 27.81
N ARG A 113 -12.65 8.32 26.71
CA ARG A 113 -12.27 7.47 25.56
C ARG A 113 -10.97 7.93 24.92
N ILE A 114 -10.78 9.22 24.73
CA ILE A 114 -9.55 9.79 24.18
C ILE A 114 -8.37 9.43 25.08
N LEU A 115 -8.47 9.66 26.40
CA LEU A 115 -7.44 9.28 27.36
C LEU A 115 -7.11 7.78 27.28
N ALA A 116 -8.13 6.93 27.19
CA ALA A 116 -7.93 5.49 27.08
C ALA A 116 -7.16 5.11 25.81
N LEU A 117 -7.52 5.70 24.66
CA LEU A 117 -6.87 5.43 23.37
C LEU A 117 -5.44 5.96 23.30
N GLU A 118 -5.10 7.01 24.04
CA GLU A 118 -3.73 7.53 24.11
C GLU A 118 -2.73 6.53 24.73
N SER A 119 -3.21 5.49 25.43
CA SER A 119 -2.31 4.40 25.84
C SER A 119 -1.66 3.67 24.66
N LEU A 120 -2.19 3.83 23.44
CA LEU A 120 -1.65 3.27 22.20
C LEU A 120 -0.56 4.14 21.57
N GLU A 121 -0.37 5.39 22.00
CA GLU A 121 0.56 6.31 21.34
C GLU A 121 1.98 5.75 21.15
N PRO A 122 2.59 5.03 22.13
CA PRO A 122 3.90 4.43 21.94
C PRO A 122 3.94 3.38 20.83
N GLU A 123 2.91 2.54 20.72
CA GLU A 123 2.82 1.49 19.70
C GLU A 123 2.56 2.09 18.31
N ILE A 124 1.66 3.08 18.22
CA ILE A 124 1.38 3.81 16.98
C ILE A 124 2.64 4.53 16.49
N LYS A 125 3.35 5.22 17.39
CA LYS A 125 4.63 5.90 17.06
C LYS A 125 5.68 4.90 16.58
N LYS A 126 5.89 3.82 17.33
CA LYS A 126 6.85 2.76 17.00
C LYS A 126 6.62 2.19 15.60
N SER A 127 5.35 1.98 15.23
CA SER A 127 4.93 1.46 13.92
C SER A 127 5.45 2.29 12.76
N VAL A 128 5.57 3.61 12.94
CA VAL A 128 6.10 4.54 11.93
C VAL A 128 7.62 4.69 12.05
N THR A 129 8.15 4.81 13.26
CA THR A 129 9.59 5.09 13.45
C THR A 129 10.50 3.90 13.17
N GLU A 130 9.98 2.66 13.27
CA GLU A 130 10.73 1.44 12.99
C GLU A 130 10.47 0.84 11.60
N ASN A 131 9.60 1.46 10.80
CA ASN A 131 9.29 1.02 9.45
C ASN A 131 9.37 2.18 8.45
N GLU A 132 10.43 2.19 7.65
CA GLU A 132 10.70 3.27 6.68
C GLU A 132 9.63 3.46 5.60
N PHE A 133 8.74 2.48 5.39
CA PHE A 133 7.69 2.53 4.37
C PHE A 133 6.32 2.92 4.92
N ILE A 134 6.16 2.93 6.25
CA ILE A 134 4.94 3.39 6.90
C ILE A 134 5.07 4.88 7.19
N ASP A 135 4.15 5.66 6.63
CA ASP A 135 4.16 7.12 6.72
C ASP A 135 3.24 7.69 7.79
N GLN A 136 2.22 6.92 8.13
CA GLN A 136 1.26 7.20 9.18
C GLN A 136 0.74 5.89 9.76
N ALA A 137 0.47 5.87 11.06
CA ALA A 137 -0.31 4.82 11.72
C ALA A 137 -1.41 5.47 12.55
N TYR A 138 -2.54 4.80 12.70
CA TYR A 138 -3.73 5.39 13.33
C TYR A 138 -4.70 4.39 13.95
N VAL A 139 -5.56 4.93 14.80
CA VAL A 139 -6.83 4.34 15.23
C VAL A 139 -7.95 5.34 14.96
N LEU A 140 -9.00 4.90 14.28
CA LEU A 140 -10.20 5.68 13.94
C LEU A 140 -11.42 5.01 14.58
N THR A 141 -12.24 5.75 15.33
CA THR A 141 -13.33 5.14 16.11
C THR A 141 -14.71 5.43 15.52
N ARG A 142 -15.68 4.58 15.88
CA ARG A 142 -17.12 4.81 15.62
C ARG A 142 -17.66 6.11 16.24
N GLU A 143 -16.94 6.66 17.22
CA GLU A 143 -17.28 7.93 17.88
C GLU A 143 -16.67 9.14 17.17
N HIS A 144 -16.10 8.93 15.97
CA HIS A 144 -15.42 9.95 15.17
C HIS A 144 -14.21 10.58 15.86
N ILE A 145 -13.46 9.74 16.57
CA ILE A 145 -12.18 10.08 17.20
C ILE A 145 -11.07 9.41 16.39
N SER A 146 -10.03 10.15 16.05
CA SER A 146 -8.82 9.66 15.41
C SER A 146 -7.60 9.97 16.28
N ILE A 147 -6.78 8.96 16.53
CA ILE A 147 -5.42 9.12 17.06
C ILE A 147 -4.46 8.65 15.99
N TYR A 148 -3.47 9.47 15.65
CA TYR A 148 -2.58 9.22 14.51
C TYR A 148 -1.16 9.72 14.77
N TYR A 149 -0.17 9.03 14.20
CA TYR A 149 1.23 9.46 14.20
C TYR A 149 1.77 9.46 12.77
N PRO A 150 2.58 10.44 12.34
CA PRO A 150 3.11 11.57 13.12
C PRO A 150 2.06 12.64 13.43
N PHE A 151 2.33 13.46 14.46
CA PHE A 151 1.50 14.61 14.78
C PHE A 151 1.45 15.58 13.59
N PHE A 152 0.23 16.03 13.29
CA PHE A 152 -0.03 17.25 12.53
C PHE A 152 -1.23 17.94 13.18
N ASN A 153 -1.33 19.27 13.05
CA ASN A 153 -2.44 20.02 13.62
C ASN A 153 -3.72 19.75 12.81
N PRO A 154 -4.73 19.05 13.36
CA PRO A 154 -5.89 18.60 12.60
C PRO A 154 -6.78 19.75 12.13
N VAL A 155 -6.79 20.90 12.81
CA VAL A 155 -7.63 22.06 12.42
C VAL A 155 -7.23 22.65 11.06
N ALA A 156 -6.03 22.32 10.57
CA ALA A 156 -5.57 22.73 9.25
C ALA A 156 -6.06 21.82 8.12
N TYR A 157 -6.63 20.66 8.44
CA TYR A 157 -6.97 19.62 7.45
C TYR A 157 -8.41 19.13 7.55
N PHE A 158 -9.03 19.15 8.74
CA PHE A 158 -10.34 18.55 8.98
C PHE A 158 -11.39 19.58 9.34
N GLU A 159 -12.57 19.42 8.75
CA GLU A 159 -13.74 20.22 9.09
C GLU A 159 -14.41 19.75 10.38
N PRO A 160 -15.03 20.66 11.15
CA PRO A 160 -15.89 20.27 12.25
C PRO A 160 -17.06 19.39 11.79
N LYS A 161 -17.53 18.52 12.68
CA LYS A 161 -18.62 17.56 12.40
C LYS A 161 -18.31 16.62 11.21
N LEU A 162 -17.04 16.37 10.90
CA LEU A 162 -16.67 15.39 9.87
C LEU A 162 -17.21 13.99 10.20
N ASP A 163 -17.95 13.41 9.27
CA ASP A 163 -18.52 12.05 9.37
C ASP A 163 -17.52 11.03 8.81
N PHE A 164 -16.90 10.23 9.69
CA PHE A 164 -15.89 9.25 9.25
C PHE A 164 -16.47 8.16 8.33
N TYR A 165 -17.77 7.85 8.41
CA TYR A 165 -18.40 6.84 7.53
C TYR A 165 -18.52 7.31 6.07
N LYS A 166 -18.28 8.61 5.82
CA LYS A 166 -18.26 9.21 4.48
C LYS A 166 -16.86 9.66 4.10
N ALA A 167 -16.17 10.31 5.04
CA ALA A 167 -14.93 11.00 4.76
C ALA A 167 -13.74 10.05 4.62
N PHE A 168 -13.62 9.02 5.47
CA PHE A 168 -12.37 8.27 5.60
C PHE A 168 -12.50 6.84 5.07
N LYS A 169 -11.89 6.57 3.92
CA LYS A 169 -11.83 5.22 3.31
C LYS A 169 -11.27 4.18 4.27
N PRO A 170 -10.17 4.42 5.00
CA PRO A 170 -9.65 3.45 5.96
C PRO A 170 -10.55 3.23 7.18
N PHE A 171 -11.62 4.00 7.34
CA PHE A 171 -12.64 3.77 8.35
C PHE A 171 -13.86 3.05 7.79
N TYR A 172 -14.45 3.56 6.70
CA TYR A 172 -15.70 3.01 6.20
C TYR A 172 -15.53 1.72 5.39
N GLU A 173 -14.43 1.51 4.64
CA GLU A 173 -14.25 0.28 3.86
C GLU A 173 -14.10 -0.98 4.74
N PRO A 174 -13.40 -0.94 5.90
CA PRO A 174 -13.39 -2.06 6.83
C PRO A 174 -14.66 -2.21 7.68
N SER A 175 -15.59 -1.25 7.62
CA SER A 175 -16.81 -1.25 8.44
C SER A 175 -17.77 -2.40 8.08
N PRO A 176 -18.70 -2.79 8.98
CA PRO A 176 -19.56 -3.97 8.80
C PRO A 176 -20.36 -3.98 7.49
N LYS A 177 -20.75 -2.80 6.99
CA LYS A 177 -21.54 -2.65 5.76
C LYS A 177 -20.77 -3.16 4.53
N TYR A 178 -19.46 -2.90 4.46
CA TYR A 178 -18.63 -3.21 3.30
C TYR A 178 -17.77 -4.46 3.52
N ASN A 179 -17.49 -4.81 4.77
CA ASN A 179 -16.62 -5.90 5.15
C ASN A 179 -17.27 -6.81 6.22
N PRO A 180 -18.32 -7.57 5.85
CA PRO A 180 -18.96 -8.52 6.77
C PRO A 180 -18.01 -9.62 7.25
N THR A 181 -16.90 -9.85 6.54
CA THR A 181 -15.89 -10.85 6.90
C THR A 181 -14.94 -10.40 8.01
N ARG A 182 -14.99 -9.11 8.41
CA ARG A 182 -14.17 -8.49 9.46
C ARG A 182 -12.65 -8.64 9.23
N LYS A 183 -12.21 -8.81 7.97
CA LYS A 183 -10.79 -8.94 7.61
C LYS A 183 -10.11 -7.57 7.48
N ALA A 184 -8.79 -7.53 7.57
CA ALA A 184 -8.06 -6.33 7.16
C ALA A 184 -8.31 -6.03 5.67
N VAL A 185 -8.52 -4.75 5.36
CA VAL A 185 -8.84 -4.27 4.01
C VAL A 185 -7.68 -3.41 3.50
N TRP A 186 -7.27 -3.67 2.26
CA TRP A 186 -6.36 -2.80 1.52
C TRP A 186 -7.17 -1.74 0.79
N VAL A 187 -7.04 -0.49 1.23
CA VAL A 187 -7.67 0.66 0.59
C VAL A 187 -6.89 0.99 -0.68
N LYS A 188 -7.60 1.16 -1.79
CA LYS A 188 -7.00 1.52 -3.08
C LYS A 188 -6.20 2.83 -2.96
N PRO A 189 -5.16 3.04 -3.80
CA PRO A 189 -4.36 4.25 -3.72
C PRO A 189 -5.21 5.53 -3.70
N TYR A 190 -4.96 6.40 -2.73
CA TYR A 190 -5.66 7.67 -2.54
C TYR A 190 -4.69 8.75 -2.08
N ILE A 191 -5.15 10.00 -2.08
CA ILE A 191 -4.31 11.16 -1.79
C ILE A 191 -4.16 11.31 -0.28
N ASP A 192 -2.92 11.29 0.20
CA ASP A 192 -2.59 11.56 1.60
C ASP A 192 -3.02 12.98 2.01
N ALA A 193 -3.78 13.05 3.09
CA ALA A 193 -4.28 14.26 3.72
C ALA A 193 -3.19 15.32 3.94
N THR A 194 -1.98 14.87 4.30
CA THR A 194 -0.86 15.75 4.62
C THR A 194 -0.01 16.15 3.40
N GLY A 195 -0.46 15.81 2.19
CA GLY A 195 0.17 16.21 0.94
C GLY A 195 1.43 15.41 0.57
N LYS A 196 1.66 14.24 1.18
CA LYS A 196 2.81 13.38 0.88
C LYS A 196 2.67 12.62 -0.45
N GLY A 197 1.56 12.82 -1.17
CA GLY A 197 1.27 12.21 -2.46
C GLY A 197 0.27 11.06 -2.32
N TYR A 198 0.37 10.07 -3.20
CA TYR A 198 -0.52 8.91 -3.15
C TYR A 198 0.00 7.86 -2.17
N ILE A 199 -0.89 7.40 -1.31
CA ILE A 199 -0.67 6.36 -0.31
C ILE A 199 -1.63 5.21 -0.54
N VAL A 200 -1.29 4.06 0.06
CA VAL A 200 -2.15 2.89 0.17
C VAL A 200 -2.24 2.54 1.63
N SER A 201 -3.43 2.21 2.10
CA SER A 201 -3.63 1.89 3.50
C SER A 201 -4.04 0.45 3.68
N VAL A 202 -3.60 -0.13 4.79
CA VAL A 202 -4.20 -1.36 5.31
C VAL A 202 -4.87 -1.04 6.62
N SER A 203 -6.14 -1.41 6.73
CA SER A 203 -6.96 -1.07 7.89
C SER A 203 -7.73 -2.29 8.35
N ALA A 204 -7.59 -2.61 9.64
CA ALA A 204 -8.18 -3.75 10.30
C ALA A 204 -9.33 -3.29 11.21
N PRO A 205 -10.52 -3.88 11.10
CA PRO A 205 -11.66 -3.44 11.90
C PRO A 205 -11.52 -3.93 13.35
N ILE A 206 -11.83 -3.04 14.29
CA ILE A 206 -11.82 -3.25 15.73
C ILE A 206 -13.23 -3.64 16.17
N TYR A 207 -13.34 -4.75 16.89
CA TYR A 207 -14.59 -5.21 17.47
C TYR A 207 -14.45 -5.45 18.98
N LYS A 208 -15.51 -5.13 19.71
CA LYS A 208 -15.78 -5.65 21.05
C LYS A 208 -16.94 -6.63 20.93
N ASN A 209 -16.66 -7.93 21.03
CA ASN A 209 -17.61 -8.98 20.68
C ASN A 209 -18.12 -8.78 19.24
N ASP A 210 -19.42 -8.53 19.05
CA ASP A 210 -20.02 -8.25 17.75
C ASP A 210 -20.25 -6.75 17.46
N SER A 211 -19.88 -5.87 18.39
CA SER A 211 -19.96 -4.43 18.18
C SER A 211 -18.71 -3.93 17.46
N PHE A 212 -18.91 -3.30 16.29
CA PHE A 212 -17.86 -2.57 15.60
C PHE A 212 -17.55 -1.29 16.40
N GLU A 213 -16.28 -1.10 16.74
CA GLU A 213 -15.80 0.02 17.55
C GLU A 213 -14.93 0.99 16.76
N GLY A 214 -14.38 0.56 15.62
CA GLY A 214 -13.59 1.39 14.74
C GLY A 214 -12.63 0.60 13.87
N THR A 215 -11.56 1.24 13.44
CA THR A 215 -10.50 0.63 12.65
C THR A 215 -9.12 1.05 13.17
N ALA A 216 -8.12 0.20 12.96
CA ALA A 216 -6.71 0.52 13.19
C ALA A 216 -5.94 0.18 11.93
N GLY A 217 -4.99 1.02 11.55
CA GLY A 217 -4.32 0.86 10.28
C GLY A 217 -3.07 1.71 10.14
N CYS A 218 -2.49 1.62 8.96
CA CYS A 218 -1.33 2.42 8.58
C CYS A 218 -1.32 2.71 7.09
N ASP A 219 -0.63 3.80 6.74
CA ASP A 219 -0.47 4.31 5.38
C ASP A 219 0.93 4.02 4.87
N ILE A 220 1.00 3.52 3.65
CA ILE A 220 2.23 3.09 2.98
C ILE A 220 2.43 3.93 1.74
N ARG A 221 3.63 4.50 1.60
CA ARG A 221 4.05 5.11 0.33
C ARG A 221 4.68 4.05 -0.57
N VAL A 222 4.04 3.79 -1.71
CA VAL A 222 4.56 2.81 -2.69
C VAL A 222 5.75 3.38 -3.48
N LYS A 223 5.83 4.72 -3.62
CA LYS A 223 6.91 5.37 -4.37
C LYS A 223 8.31 5.09 -3.78
N PRO A 224 8.58 5.28 -2.48
CA PRO A 224 9.85 4.89 -1.86
C PRO A 224 10.20 3.40 -2.01
N ILE A 225 9.20 2.51 -1.96
CA ILE A 225 9.41 1.07 -2.23
C ILE A 225 9.98 0.90 -3.65
N GLY A 226 9.36 1.56 -4.62
CA GLY A 226 9.84 1.53 -6.01
C GLY A 226 11.23 2.12 -6.18
N GLU A 227 11.50 3.28 -5.57
CA GLU A 227 12.81 3.94 -5.62
C GLU A 227 13.93 3.09 -5.02
N LYS A 228 13.62 2.32 -3.97
CA LYS A 228 14.59 1.47 -3.28
C LYS A 228 14.81 0.12 -3.96
N LEU A 229 13.75 -0.50 -4.49
CA LEU A 229 13.79 -1.90 -4.94
C LEU A 229 13.81 -2.08 -6.47
N LEU A 230 13.43 -1.06 -7.25
CA LEU A 230 13.45 -1.12 -8.71
C LEU A 230 14.76 -0.56 -9.25
N SER A 231 15.35 -1.24 -10.23
CA SER A 231 16.55 -0.73 -10.91
C SER A 231 16.19 0.41 -11.85
N SER A 232 16.73 1.61 -11.62
CA SER A 232 16.49 2.82 -12.43
C SER A 232 16.80 2.64 -13.92
N GLU A 233 17.76 1.77 -14.24
CA GLU A 233 18.23 1.49 -15.60
C GLU A 233 17.30 0.56 -16.41
N ARG A 234 16.30 -0.03 -15.76
CA ARG A 234 15.37 -0.99 -16.36
C ARG A 234 13.98 -0.37 -16.47
N ASN A 235 13.16 -0.83 -17.42
CA ASN A 235 11.76 -0.39 -17.51
C ASN A 235 10.92 -1.22 -16.54
N MET A 236 10.86 -0.80 -15.27
CA MET A 236 10.12 -1.53 -14.24
C MET A 236 9.00 -0.68 -13.65
N MET A 237 7.93 -1.33 -13.21
CA MET A 237 6.81 -0.68 -12.54
C MET A 237 6.06 -1.62 -11.60
N ILE A 238 5.47 -1.07 -10.56
CA ILE A 238 4.49 -1.71 -9.68
C ILE A 238 3.11 -1.25 -10.15
N VAL A 239 2.23 -2.22 -10.41
CA VAL A 239 0.91 -1.99 -10.98
C VAL A 239 -0.13 -2.75 -10.17
N THR A 240 -1.23 -2.08 -9.82
CA THR A 240 -2.37 -2.74 -9.17
C THR A 240 -3.07 -3.74 -10.10
N ASP A 241 -3.94 -4.56 -9.54
CA ASP A 241 -4.86 -5.44 -10.28
C ASP A 241 -5.87 -4.68 -11.17
N GLU A 242 -6.04 -3.38 -10.96
CA GLU A 242 -6.82 -2.49 -11.83
C GLU A 242 -5.96 -1.70 -12.83
N THR A 243 -4.71 -2.12 -13.04
CA THR A 243 -3.75 -1.50 -13.98
C THR A 243 -3.30 -0.08 -13.59
N LEU A 244 -3.60 0.38 -12.37
CA LEU A 244 -3.08 1.63 -11.83
C LEU A 244 -1.58 1.50 -11.53
N VAL A 245 -0.76 2.38 -12.11
CA VAL A 245 0.69 2.40 -11.86
C VAL A 245 0.95 3.17 -10.56
N VAL A 246 1.54 2.49 -9.57
CA VAL A 246 1.77 3.05 -8.23
C VAL A 246 3.24 3.38 -7.95
N ALA A 247 4.15 2.75 -8.68
CA ALA A 247 5.55 3.14 -8.75
C ALA A 247 6.15 2.72 -10.10
N SER A 248 7.14 3.45 -10.59
CA SER A 248 7.77 3.17 -11.87
C SER A 248 9.14 3.82 -11.97
N THR A 249 10.05 3.19 -12.71
CA THR A 249 11.38 3.73 -12.95
C THR A 249 11.33 4.89 -13.93
N PRO A 250 12.30 5.82 -13.90
CA PRO A 250 12.38 6.93 -14.86
C PRO A 250 12.42 6.45 -16.32
N ARG A 251 13.08 5.32 -16.59
CA ARG A 251 13.14 4.72 -17.92
C ARG A 251 11.77 4.21 -18.38
N CYS A 252 11.03 3.54 -17.49
CA CYS A 252 9.66 3.09 -17.77
C CYS A 252 8.72 4.28 -18.02
N ASN A 253 8.83 5.34 -17.22
CA ASN A 253 8.07 6.58 -17.40
C ASN A 253 8.27 7.17 -18.80
N LYS A 254 9.53 7.26 -19.23
CA LYS A 254 9.88 7.75 -20.58
C LYS A 254 9.33 6.84 -21.68
N LEU A 255 9.43 5.52 -21.51
CA LEU A 255 8.93 4.55 -22.49
C LEU A 255 7.41 4.64 -22.66
N LEU A 256 6.66 4.75 -21.57
CA LEU A 256 5.20 4.73 -21.58
C LEU A 256 4.57 6.12 -21.71
N ASN A 257 5.39 7.18 -21.78
CA ASN A 257 4.96 8.58 -21.62
C ASN A 257 4.08 8.76 -20.35
N PHE A 258 4.45 8.07 -19.28
CA PHE A 258 3.76 8.09 -18.00
C PHE A 258 4.38 9.16 -17.10
N LYS A 259 3.56 10.09 -16.60
CA LYS A 259 4.01 11.22 -15.79
C LYS A 259 4.13 10.90 -14.29
N GLY A 260 3.87 9.66 -13.88
CA GLY A 260 3.88 9.26 -12.48
C GLY A 260 2.61 9.67 -11.73
N LEU A 261 2.45 9.10 -10.53
CA LEU A 261 1.60 9.66 -9.49
C LEU A 261 2.27 10.95 -8.98
N GLY A 262 1.89 12.09 -9.55
CA GLY A 262 2.47 13.39 -9.23
C GLY A 262 2.25 13.81 -7.77
N LYS A 263 2.95 14.85 -7.32
CA LYS A 263 2.63 15.51 -6.03
C LYS A 263 1.24 16.12 -6.12
N TYR A 264 0.42 15.91 -5.12
CA TYR A 264 -0.87 16.56 -4.97
C TYR A 264 -0.89 17.27 -3.62
N TYR A 265 -1.34 18.52 -3.63
CA TYR A 265 -1.49 19.34 -2.45
C TYR A 265 -2.98 19.62 -2.28
N TYR A 266 -3.54 19.31 -1.11
CA TYR A 266 -4.87 19.80 -0.77
C TYR A 266 -4.80 21.34 -0.69
N LEU A 267 -5.62 22.01 -1.50
CA LEU A 267 -5.79 23.47 -1.47
C LEU A 267 -6.94 23.88 -0.54
N GLN A 268 -7.67 22.92 0.01
CA GLN A 268 -8.85 23.09 0.86
C GLN A 268 -8.89 21.99 1.92
N ASN A 269 -9.72 22.18 2.95
CA ASN A 269 -9.95 21.17 3.99
C ASN A 269 -10.51 19.88 3.38
N ILE A 270 -10.20 18.76 4.03
CA ILE A 270 -10.60 17.42 3.61
C ILE A 270 -12.01 17.15 4.10
N THR A 271 -12.90 16.94 3.14
CA THR A 271 -14.27 16.48 3.37
C THR A 271 -14.41 14.98 3.11
N GLU A 272 -13.61 14.44 2.18
CA GLU A 272 -13.50 13.01 1.89
C GLU A 272 -12.15 12.64 1.25
N ASP A 273 -11.74 11.38 1.43
CA ASP A 273 -10.57 10.80 0.79
C ASP A 273 -10.77 10.67 -0.73
N VAL A 274 -9.84 11.23 -1.50
CA VAL A 274 -9.89 11.21 -2.96
C VAL A 274 -8.99 10.08 -3.50
N SER A 275 -9.61 9.09 -4.16
CA SER A 275 -8.88 8.00 -4.83
C SER A 275 -8.00 8.51 -5.99
N ALA A 276 -6.95 7.75 -6.28
CA ALA A 276 -6.12 8.00 -7.47
C ALA A 276 -6.96 7.97 -8.75
N PRO A 277 -6.86 9.01 -9.60
CA PRO A 277 -7.71 9.13 -10.77
C PRO A 277 -7.35 8.08 -11.83
N ASP A 278 -8.36 7.59 -12.53
CA ASP A 278 -8.23 6.53 -13.53
C ASP A 278 -7.25 6.87 -14.67
N ARG A 279 -6.98 8.16 -14.92
CA ARG A 279 -5.96 8.59 -15.89
C ARG A 279 -4.55 8.04 -15.63
N PHE A 280 -4.28 7.57 -14.42
CA PHE A 280 -3.02 6.91 -14.06
C PHE A 280 -3.02 5.39 -14.32
N LYS A 281 -4.15 4.82 -14.75
CA LYS A 281 -4.26 3.42 -15.16
C LYS A 281 -3.72 3.24 -16.58
N LEU A 282 -2.98 2.16 -16.81
CA LEU A 282 -2.48 1.80 -18.15
C LEU A 282 -3.65 1.58 -19.14
N SER A 283 -4.77 1.05 -18.66
CA SER A 283 -6.01 0.87 -19.42
C SER A 283 -6.61 2.18 -19.96
N HIS A 284 -6.28 3.32 -19.35
CA HIS A 284 -6.76 4.65 -19.73
C HIS A 284 -5.71 5.46 -20.51
N SER A 285 -4.56 4.87 -20.85
CA SER A 285 -3.53 5.52 -21.65
C SER A 285 -4.04 5.96 -23.02
N GLY A 286 -3.54 7.08 -23.56
CA GLY A 286 -3.82 7.50 -24.93
C GLY A 286 -3.25 6.57 -26.01
N SER A 287 -2.32 5.68 -25.65
CA SER A 287 -1.68 4.74 -26.59
C SER A 287 -2.45 3.41 -26.69
N PRO A 288 -2.93 3.00 -27.88
CA PRO A 288 -3.59 1.71 -28.08
C PRO A 288 -2.74 0.49 -27.70
N SER A 289 -1.41 0.57 -27.90
CA SER A 289 -0.50 -0.51 -27.51
C SER A 289 -0.36 -0.60 -25.99
N VAL A 290 -0.35 0.52 -25.27
CA VAL A 290 -0.34 0.52 -23.79
C VAL A 290 -1.65 -0.02 -23.23
N LYS A 291 -2.82 0.30 -23.83
CA LYS A 291 -4.10 -0.31 -23.42
C LYS A 291 -4.11 -1.83 -23.63
N THR A 292 -3.52 -2.29 -24.74
CA THR A 292 -3.35 -3.72 -25.02
C THR A 292 -2.43 -4.38 -24.00
N MET A 293 -1.31 -3.73 -23.65
CA MET A 293 -0.43 -4.17 -22.57
C MET A 293 -1.19 -4.31 -21.25
N ALA A 294 -2.01 -3.31 -20.89
CA ALA A 294 -2.80 -3.32 -19.66
C ALA A 294 -3.72 -4.54 -19.57
N ARG A 295 -4.43 -4.87 -20.66
CA ARG A 295 -5.30 -6.06 -20.73
C ARG A 295 -4.51 -7.35 -20.58
N ARG A 296 -3.39 -7.47 -21.29
CA ARG A 296 -2.55 -8.67 -21.29
C ARG A 296 -1.84 -8.89 -19.96
N LEU A 297 -1.44 -7.83 -19.27
CA LEU A 297 -0.86 -7.91 -17.92
C LEU A 297 -1.78 -8.62 -16.93
N LEU A 298 -3.10 -8.53 -17.07
CA LEU A 298 -4.04 -9.21 -16.18
C LEU A 298 -4.13 -10.72 -16.46
N ALA A 299 -3.89 -11.14 -17.71
CA ALA A 299 -4.10 -12.52 -18.16
C ALA A 299 -2.80 -13.33 -18.28
N GLU A 300 -1.70 -12.69 -18.65
CA GLU A 300 -0.46 -13.35 -19.10
C GLU A 300 0.69 -12.95 -18.19
N SER A 301 1.55 -13.90 -17.80
CA SER A 301 2.76 -13.61 -17.02
C SER A 301 3.92 -13.10 -17.90
N GLU A 302 3.88 -13.41 -19.20
CA GLU A 302 4.93 -13.07 -20.15
C GLU A 302 4.34 -12.93 -21.55
N PHE A 303 4.74 -11.89 -22.29
CA PHE A 303 4.31 -11.69 -23.67
C PHE A 303 5.16 -10.68 -24.44
N THR A 304 5.15 -10.78 -25.77
CA THR A 304 5.74 -9.76 -26.66
C THR A 304 4.71 -8.69 -27.04
N ILE A 305 5.16 -7.43 -27.11
CA ILE A 305 4.35 -6.29 -27.57
C ILE A 305 5.20 -5.28 -28.36
N SER A 306 4.59 -4.59 -29.32
CA SER A 306 5.23 -3.46 -30.01
C SER A 306 4.86 -2.13 -29.32
N LEU A 307 5.86 -1.37 -28.88
CA LEU A 307 5.74 -0.01 -28.34
C LEU A 307 6.64 0.91 -29.17
N HIS A 308 6.12 2.02 -29.69
CA HIS A 308 6.88 2.96 -30.52
C HIS A 308 7.67 2.28 -31.66
N ASN A 309 7.03 1.34 -32.37
CA ASN A 309 7.61 0.55 -33.46
C ASN A 309 8.83 -0.31 -33.08
N ARG A 310 8.99 -0.63 -31.79
CA ARG A 310 10.01 -1.57 -31.30
C ARG A 310 9.35 -2.69 -30.52
N ASN A 311 9.89 -3.89 -30.64
CA ASN A 311 9.37 -5.05 -29.92
C ASN A 311 9.98 -5.12 -28.52
N TYR A 312 9.13 -5.48 -27.57
CA TYR A 312 9.49 -5.67 -26.18
C TYR A 312 8.90 -6.98 -25.68
N THR A 313 9.64 -7.68 -24.84
CA THR A 313 9.09 -8.74 -23.98
C THR A 313 8.69 -8.11 -22.66
N VAL A 314 7.42 -8.28 -22.28
CA VAL A 314 6.89 -7.89 -20.97
C VAL A 314 6.85 -9.14 -20.12
N ILE A 315 7.47 -9.10 -18.94
CA ILE A 315 7.32 -10.12 -17.90
C ILE A 315 6.71 -9.49 -16.66
N ARG A 316 5.89 -10.26 -15.95
CA ARG A 316 5.37 -9.87 -14.64
C ARG A 316 5.50 -10.97 -13.62
N GLU A 317 5.66 -10.57 -12.37
CA GLU A 317 5.57 -11.41 -11.19
C GLU A 317 4.53 -10.87 -10.22
N ARG A 318 3.92 -11.76 -9.43
CA ARG A 318 2.87 -11.38 -8.49
C ARG A 318 3.51 -10.82 -7.22
N ILE A 319 2.96 -9.70 -6.76
CA ILE A 319 3.12 -9.21 -5.41
C ILE A 319 1.90 -9.75 -4.66
N ASP A 320 2.06 -10.87 -3.94
CA ASP A 320 0.95 -11.68 -3.42
C ASP A 320 0.02 -10.89 -2.51
N ILE A 321 0.59 -9.99 -1.71
CA ILE A 321 -0.15 -9.04 -0.88
C ILE A 321 0.32 -7.64 -1.28
N PRO A 322 -0.58 -6.75 -1.74
CA PRO A 322 -2.04 -6.87 -1.74
C PRO A 322 -2.66 -7.58 -2.96
N GLY A 323 -1.88 -8.25 -3.81
CA GLY A 323 -2.38 -8.90 -5.03
C GLY A 323 -2.08 -8.14 -6.31
N TRP A 324 -0.98 -7.39 -6.31
CA TRP A 324 -0.53 -6.54 -7.41
C TRP A 324 0.51 -7.24 -8.29
N PHE A 325 1.04 -6.50 -9.25
CA PHE A 325 2.06 -6.97 -10.18
C PHE A 325 3.31 -6.12 -10.13
N LEU A 326 4.46 -6.78 -10.10
CA LEU A 326 5.74 -6.20 -10.48
C LEU A 326 5.99 -6.54 -11.94
N VAL A 327 6.22 -5.52 -12.77
CA VAL A 327 6.33 -5.66 -14.22
C VAL A 327 7.69 -5.15 -14.69
N GLU A 328 8.29 -5.85 -15.66
CA GLU A 328 9.44 -5.37 -16.42
C GLU A 328 9.16 -5.42 -17.93
N ILE A 329 9.58 -4.38 -18.65
CA ILE A 329 9.49 -4.26 -20.10
C ILE A 329 10.90 -4.30 -20.72
N ILE A 330 11.21 -5.40 -21.40
CA ILE A 330 12.55 -5.74 -21.88
C ILE A 330 12.62 -5.47 -23.40
N PRO A 331 13.52 -4.62 -23.89
CA PRO A 331 13.76 -4.48 -25.33
C PRO A 331 14.22 -5.82 -25.93
N GLN A 332 13.68 -6.18 -27.09
CA GLN A 332 14.18 -7.31 -27.88
C GLN A 332 15.40 -6.92 -28.71
#